data_AF-A0A1G5EWK5-F1
#
_entry.id   AF-A0A1G5EWK5-F1
#
_cell.length_a   1.000
_cell.length_b   1.000
_cell.length_c   1.000
_cell.angle_alpha   90.00
_cell.angle_beta   90.00
_cell.angle_gamma   90.00
#
_symmetry.space_group_name_H-M   'P 1'
#
loop_
_entity.id
_entity.type
_entity.pdbx_description
1 polymer ?
#
loop_
_entity_poly.entity_id
_entity_poly.type
_entity_poly.pdbx_seq_one_letter_code
_entity_poly.pdbx_strand_id
1 'polypeptide(L)'
;MSISRYIETSLPPGPERDQIIGLVNLGLSFQQQQNKGRRPGPLKAYLLKLIQKIDGPVTFGRLLEELELEAARRDMYGITASPVEKVDRIWETLVFHHPRNGRQPLTFKTIRNTLSWCKITQNK
;
A
#
# COMPACT_ATOMS: atom_id res chain seq x y z
N MET A 1 -23.90 -7.00 8.62
CA MET A 1 -23.73 -6.67 7.18
C MET A 1 -22.30 -6.27 6.93
N SER A 2 -21.64 -6.77 5.87
CA SER A 2 -20.29 -6.33 5.51
C SER A 2 -20.33 -4.96 4.84
N ILE A 3 -19.32 -4.12 5.09
CA ILE A 3 -19.21 -2.77 4.52
C ILE A 3 -19.19 -2.84 2.98
N SER A 4 -18.54 -3.84 2.39
CA SER A 4 -18.54 -4.05 0.93
C SER A 4 -19.96 -4.26 0.38
N ARG A 5 -20.80 -5.04 1.06
CA ARG A 5 -22.18 -5.29 0.65
C ARG A 5 -23.07 -4.05 0.79
N TYR A 6 -22.80 -3.20 1.78
CA TYR A 6 -23.45 -1.90 1.90
C TYR A 6 -23.11 -1.01 0.69
N ILE A 7 -21.82 -0.89 0.34
CA ILE A 7 -21.36 -0.08 -0.80
C ILE A 7 -21.92 -0.58 -2.13
N GLU A 8 -21.96 -1.90 -2.35
CA GLU A 8 -22.57 -2.51 -3.54
C GLU A 8 -24.04 -2.12 -3.73
N THR A 9 -24.77 -1.92 -2.62
CA THR A 9 -26.18 -1.52 -2.62
C THR A 9 -26.40 -0.02 -2.61
N SER A 10 -25.44 0.77 -2.09
CA SER A 10 -25.56 2.22 -1.94
C SER A 10 -25.04 2.99 -3.16
N LEU A 11 -24.10 2.41 -3.92
CA LEU A 11 -23.51 3.06 -5.09
C LEU A 11 -23.84 2.28 -6.37
N PRO A 12 -24.16 2.98 -7.47
CA PRO A 12 -24.35 2.34 -8.76
C PRO A 12 -23.04 1.66 -9.21
N PRO A 13 -23.13 0.53 -9.95
CA PRO A 13 -21.96 -0.13 -10.51
C PRO A 13 -21.19 0.84 -11.41
N GLY A 14 -19.88 0.97 -11.15
CA GLY A 14 -19.02 1.92 -11.83
C GLY A 14 -17.62 1.93 -11.24
N PRO A 15 -16.65 2.57 -11.92
CA PRO A 15 -15.24 2.54 -11.54
C PRO A 15 -14.99 3.09 -10.13
N GLU A 16 -15.80 4.05 -9.70
CA GLU A 16 -15.74 4.62 -8.35
C GLU A 16 -16.20 3.62 -7.28
N ARG A 17 -17.26 2.85 -7.56
CA ARG A 17 -17.73 1.78 -6.65
C ARG A 17 -16.68 0.69 -6.50
N ASP A 18 -16.09 0.24 -7.61
CA ASP A 18 -15.11 -0.83 -7.61
C ASP A 18 -13.80 -0.40 -6.93
N GLN A 19 -13.42 0.87 -7.07
CA GLN A 19 -12.34 1.45 -6.28
C GLN A 19 -12.67 1.43 -4.79
N ILE A 20 -13.86 1.90 -4.38
CA ILE A 20 -14.24 1.95 -2.97
C ILE A 20 -14.32 0.53 -2.36
N ILE A 21 -14.86 -0.44 -3.09
CA ILE A 21 -14.88 -1.85 -2.67
C ILE A 21 -13.45 -2.39 -2.58
N GLY A 22 -12.58 -2.09 -3.56
CA GLY A 22 -11.17 -2.44 -3.52
C GLY A 22 -10.46 -1.89 -2.30
N LEU A 23 -10.68 -0.62 -1.97
CA LEU A 23 -10.10 0.05 -0.80
C LEU A 23 -10.62 -0.54 0.53
N VAL A 24 -11.92 -0.89 0.59
CA VAL A 24 -12.51 -1.57 1.76
C VAL A 24 -11.97 -2.98 1.93
N ASN A 25 -11.82 -3.74 0.85
CA ASN A 25 -11.24 -5.09 0.86
C ASN A 25 -9.75 -5.06 1.24
N LEU A 26 -9.05 -3.96 0.94
CA LEU A 26 -7.69 -3.67 1.40
C LEU A 26 -7.60 -3.20 2.87
N GLY A 27 -8.73 -3.00 3.55
CA GLY A 27 -8.75 -2.53 4.94
C GLY A 27 -8.37 -1.05 5.10
N LEU A 28 -8.52 -0.24 4.05
CA LEU A 28 -8.17 1.18 4.03
C LEU A 28 -9.35 2.03 4.54
N SER A 29 -9.23 2.62 5.74
CA SER A 29 -10.26 3.54 6.27
C SER A 29 -10.21 4.92 5.58
N PHE A 30 -11.36 5.42 5.14
CA PHE A 30 -11.57 6.67 4.39
C PHE A 30 -11.25 7.96 5.19
N GLN A 31 -11.13 7.90 6.51
CA GLN A 31 -11.33 9.07 7.37
C GLN A 31 -10.07 9.94 7.64
N GLN A 32 -8.83 9.46 7.43
CA GLN A 32 -7.64 10.32 7.58
C GLN A 32 -7.10 10.90 6.27
N GLN A 33 -7.56 10.45 5.10
CA GLN A 33 -7.16 11.08 3.83
C GLN A 33 -7.82 12.43 3.59
N GLN A 34 -8.98 12.69 4.18
CA GLN A 34 -9.63 14.00 4.07
C GLN A 34 -9.09 15.05 5.06
N ASN A 35 -8.46 14.66 6.17
CA ASN A 35 -8.26 15.59 7.31
C ASN A 35 -6.88 16.23 7.49
N LYS A 36 -5.85 15.94 6.69
CA LYS A 36 -4.59 16.72 6.75
C LYS A 36 -3.96 16.81 5.38
N GLY A 37 -3.75 18.03 4.88
CA GLY A 37 -2.90 18.35 3.71
C GLY A 37 -1.42 17.98 3.87
N ARG A 38 -1.10 16.90 4.60
CA ARG A 38 0.23 16.33 4.72
C ARG A 38 0.45 15.37 3.56
N ARG A 39 1.43 15.70 2.72
CA ARG A 39 1.89 14.82 1.64
C ARG A 39 2.22 13.44 2.23
N PRO A 40 1.81 12.33 1.58
CA PRO A 40 2.13 11.00 2.04
C PRO A 40 3.66 10.84 2.16
N GLY A 41 4.13 10.21 3.25
CA GLY A 41 5.55 9.92 3.42
C GLY A 41 6.09 9.03 2.30
N PRO A 42 7.42 9.00 2.05
CA PRO A 42 8.00 8.35 0.88
C PRO A 42 7.58 6.89 0.66
N LEU A 43 7.54 6.09 1.73
CA LEU A 43 7.05 4.70 1.67
C LEU A 43 5.58 4.64 1.24
N LYS A 44 4.69 5.45 1.84
CA LYS A 44 3.26 5.48 1.51
C LYS A 44 3.04 5.93 0.07
N ALA A 45 3.72 6.99 -0.36
CA ALA A 45 3.63 7.51 -1.73
C ALA A 45 4.09 6.45 -2.75
N TYR A 46 5.17 5.75 -2.45
CA TYR A 46 5.69 4.69 -3.32
C TYR A 46 4.75 3.48 -3.40
N LEU A 47 4.24 2.99 -2.26
CA LEU A 47 3.29 1.87 -2.23
C LEU A 47 1.99 2.20 -2.99
N LEU A 48 1.48 3.44 -2.88
CA LEU A 48 0.32 3.89 -3.65
C LEU A 48 0.59 3.89 -5.17
N LYS A 49 1.79 4.33 -5.59
CA LYS A 49 2.21 4.28 -7.00
C LYS A 49 2.32 2.84 -7.50
N LEU A 50 2.78 1.91 -6.66
CA LEU A 50 2.87 0.49 -7.02
C LEU A 50 1.50 -0.15 -7.16
N ILE A 51 0.57 0.14 -6.26
CA ILE A 51 -0.79 -0.39 -6.31
C ILE A 51 -1.48 -0.02 -7.64
N GLN A 52 -1.21 1.18 -8.17
CA GLN A 52 -1.73 1.61 -9.48
C GLN A 52 -1.21 0.78 -10.67
N LYS A 53 -0.12 0.02 -10.52
CA LYS A 53 0.42 -0.86 -11.56
C LYS A 53 -0.18 -2.28 -11.52
N ILE A 54 -0.91 -2.63 -10.45
CA ILE A 54 -1.47 -3.97 -10.29
C ILE A 54 -2.77 -4.05 -11.10
N ASP A 55 -2.75 -4.83 -12.17
CA ASP A 55 -3.95 -5.10 -12.96
C ASP A 55 -4.87 -6.08 -12.21
N GLY A 56 -6.06 -5.61 -11.80
CA GLY A 56 -7.10 -6.40 -11.15
C GLY A 56 -7.17 -6.21 -9.62
N PRO A 57 -7.71 -7.19 -8.86
CA PRO A 57 -7.95 -7.01 -7.44
C PRO A 57 -6.63 -6.90 -6.67
N VAL A 58 -6.46 -5.78 -5.97
CA VAL A 58 -5.27 -5.52 -5.17
C VAL A 58 -5.34 -6.38 -3.91
N THR A 59 -4.36 -7.27 -3.75
CA THR A 59 -4.18 -8.08 -2.53
C THR A 59 -2.78 -7.88 -1.99
N PHE A 60 -2.56 -8.19 -0.71
CA PHE A 60 -1.22 -8.09 -0.14
C PHE A 60 -0.23 -9.05 -0.82
N GLY A 61 -0.68 -10.22 -1.27
CA GLY A 61 0.15 -11.15 -2.05
C GLY A 61 0.64 -10.53 -3.36
N ARG A 62 -0.26 -9.93 -4.14
CA ARG A 62 0.11 -9.24 -5.40
C ARG A 62 0.99 -8.02 -5.17
N LEU A 63 0.76 -7.28 -4.08
CA LEU A 63 1.66 -6.20 -3.70
C LEU A 63 3.07 -6.71 -3.39
N LEU A 64 3.21 -7.86 -2.73
CA LEU A 64 4.52 -8.46 -2.48
C LEU A 64 5.20 -8.91 -3.78
N GLU A 65 4.46 -9.48 -4.71
CA GLU A 65 4.97 -9.86 -6.04
C GLU A 65 5.52 -8.63 -6.79
N GLU A 66 4.78 -7.52 -6.81
CA GLU A 66 5.27 -6.28 -7.41
C GLU A 66 6.49 -5.70 -6.69
N LEU A 67 6.53 -5.77 -5.35
CA LEU A 67 7.70 -5.34 -4.59
C LEU A 67 8.93 -6.20 -4.88
N GLU A 68 8.76 -7.50 -5.11
CA GLU A 68 9.84 -8.40 -5.52
C GLU A 68 10.34 -8.08 -6.93
N LEU A 69 9.44 -7.79 -7.86
CA LEU A 69 9.82 -7.33 -9.20
C LEU A 69 10.60 -6.02 -9.14
N GLU A 70 10.18 -5.09 -8.29
CA GLU A 70 10.88 -3.83 -8.08
C GLU A 70 12.23 -4.02 -7.36
N ALA A 71 12.36 -5.01 -6.47
CA ALA A 71 13.64 -5.40 -5.89
C ALA A 71 14.61 -5.91 -6.97
N ALA A 72 14.12 -6.81 -7.84
CA ALA A 72 14.89 -7.33 -8.96
C ALA A 72 15.30 -6.23 -9.96
N ARG A 73 14.39 -5.30 -10.27
CA ARG A 73 14.72 -4.12 -11.11
C ARG A 73 15.81 -3.27 -10.48
N ARG A 74 15.79 -3.08 -9.16
CA ARG A 74 16.84 -2.33 -8.47
C ARG A 74 18.18 -3.04 -8.55
N ASP A 75 18.20 -4.36 -8.40
CA ASP A 75 19.42 -5.17 -8.51
C ASP A 75 20.06 -5.01 -9.90
N MET A 76 19.23 -4.98 -10.95
CA MET A 76 19.68 -4.81 -12.34
C MET A 76 20.08 -3.37 -12.71
N TYR A 77 19.30 -2.37 -12.29
CA TYR A 77 19.42 -0.98 -12.79
C TYR A 77 19.86 0.02 -11.73
N GLY A 78 20.15 -0.44 -10.51
CA GLY A 78 20.56 0.39 -9.38
C GLY A 78 19.41 1.12 -8.66
N ILE A 79 19.80 1.89 -7.65
CA ILE A 79 18.91 2.54 -6.66
C ILE A 79 17.92 3.53 -7.29
N THR A 80 18.25 4.10 -8.45
CA THR A 80 17.40 5.07 -9.15
C THR A 80 16.16 4.43 -9.77
N ALA A 81 16.21 3.14 -10.09
CA ALA A 81 15.10 2.42 -10.72
C ALA A 81 14.01 2.05 -9.71
N SER A 82 14.39 1.66 -8.50
CA SER A 82 13.46 1.27 -7.44
C SER A 82 14.07 1.53 -6.07
N PRO A 83 13.28 2.03 -5.10
CA PRO A 83 13.70 2.15 -3.71
C PRO A 83 13.65 0.82 -2.95
N VAL A 84 13.09 -0.25 -3.51
CA VAL A 84 13.01 -1.57 -2.86
C VAL A 84 14.29 -2.33 -3.10
N GLU A 85 14.98 -2.75 -2.05
CA GLU A 85 16.24 -3.52 -2.13
C GLU A 85 16.00 -5.02 -2.14
N LYS A 86 15.15 -5.47 -1.23
CA LYS A 86 14.92 -6.89 -0.98
C LYS A 86 13.55 -7.06 -0.36
N VAL A 87 12.88 -8.15 -0.73
CA VAL A 87 11.69 -8.66 -0.05
C VAL A 87 12.03 -10.06 0.43
N ASP A 88 11.72 -10.35 1.69
CA ASP A 88 11.98 -11.63 2.33
C ASP A 88 10.66 -12.14 2.93
N ARG A 89 10.06 -13.13 2.25
CA ARG A 89 8.77 -13.69 2.67
C ARG A 89 8.88 -14.57 3.90
N ILE A 90 10.03 -15.24 4.12
CA ILE A 90 10.24 -16.13 5.26
C ILE A 90 10.32 -15.30 6.54
N TRP A 91 11.07 -14.22 6.50
CA TRP A 91 11.23 -13.31 7.63
C TRP A 91 10.16 -12.22 7.70
N GLU A 92 9.23 -12.19 6.74
CA GLU A 92 8.21 -11.15 6.59
C GLU A 92 8.77 -9.73 6.64
N THR A 93 9.89 -9.51 5.92
CA THR A 93 10.57 -8.21 5.88
C THR A 93 10.83 -7.71 4.47
N LEU A 94 11.04 -6.40 4.37
CA LEU A 94 11.32 -5.62 3.19
C LEU A 94 12.47 -4.68 3.55
N VAL A 95 13.45 -4.51 2.68
CA VAL A 95 14.44 -3.44 2.81
C VAL A 95 14.07 -2.32 1.85
N PHE A 96 13.69 -1.17 2.41
CA PHE A 96 13.30 0.03 1.67
C PHE A 96 14.38 1.10 1.79
N HIS A 97 14.79 1.69 0.68
CA HIS A 97 15.76 2.77 0.64
C HIS A 97 15.04 4.12 0.66
N HIS A 98 14.97 4.71 1.86
CA HIS A 98 14.41 6.03 2.07
C HIS A 98 15.34 7.12 1.51
N PRO A 99 14.83 8.10 0.75
CA PRO A 99 15.67 9.11 0.08
C PRO A 99 16.48 9.99 1.04
N ARG A 100 16.04 10.12 2.30
CA ARG A 100 16.75 10.89 3.34
C ARG A 100 17.45 10.05 4.40
N ASN A 101 16.96 8.83 4.65
CA ASN A 101 17.34 8.04 5.82
C ASN A 101 18.11 6.76 5.43
N GLY A 102 18.34 6.55 4.13
CA GLY A 102 19.01 5.37 3.63
C GLY A 102 18.17 4.11 3.79
N ARG A 103 18.85 2.98 3.97
CA ARG A 103 18.22 1.65 4.04
C ARG A 103 17.45 1.48 5.35
N GLN A 104 16.21 1.04 5.23
CA GLN A 104 15.30 0.80 6.34
C GLN A 104 14.70 -0.59 6.22
N PRO A 105 14.96 -1.51 7.17
CA PRO A 105 14.22 -2.76 7.25
C PRO A 105 12.80 -2.47 7.76
N LEU A 106 11.81 -2.96 7.04
CA LEU A 106 10.39 -2.81 7.31
C LEU A 106 9.78 -4.20 7.41
N THR A 107 8.92 -4.41 8.40
CA THR A 107 8.16 -5.66 8.49
C THR A 107 6.93 -5.59 7.59
N PHE A 108 6.39 -6.75 7.18
CA PHE A 108 5.12 -6.82 6.48
C PHE A 108 4.00 -6.21 7.32
N LYS A 109 4.06 -6.35 8.65
CA LYS A 109 3.17 -5.64 9.58
C LYS A 109 3.29 -4.12 9.41
N THR A 110 4.48 -3.56 9.26
CA THR A 110 4.67 -2.12 9.00
C THR A 110 4.12 -1.70 7.64
N ILE A 111 4.29 -2.51 6.59
CA ILE A 111 3.72 -2.24 5.25
C ILE A 111 2.19 -2.28 5.34
N ARG A 112 1.63 -3.37 5.88
CA ARG A 112 0.21 -3.53 6.13
C ARG A 112 -0.31 -2.37 6.96
N ASN A 113 0.35 -1.99 8.04
CA ASN A 113 -0.03 -0.86 8.87
C ASN A 113 0.06 0.46 8.10
N THR A 114 1.07 0.69 7.27
CA THR A 114 1.21 1.92 6.48
C THR A 114 0.07 2.08 5.47
N LEU A 115 -0.41 0.94 4.96
CA LEU A 115 -1.62 0.87 4.15
C LEU A 115 -2.87 1.01 5.05
N SER A 116 -2.96 0.26 6.15
CA SER A 116 -4.05 0.23 7.13
C SER A 116 -4.13 1.48 8.03
N TRP A 117 -3.20 2.44 7.93
CA TRP A 117 -3.04 3.58 8.84
C TRP A 117 -4.06 4.67 8.50
N CYS A 118 -5.30 4.35 8.85
CA CYS A 118 -6.35 5.30 9.20
C CYS A 118 -7.11 4.85 10.48
N LYS A 119 -6.59 3.90 11.27
CA LYS A 119 -7.33 3.24 12.37
C LYS A 119 -7.02 3.66 13.82
N ILE A 120 -6.07 4.56 14.09
CA ILE A 120 -5.71 4.92 15.48
C ILE A 120 -5.55 6.44 15.64
N THR A 121 -6.64 7.19 15.53
CA THR A 121 -6.81 8.54 16.12
C THR A 121 -8.29 8.88 16.30
N GLN A 122 -9.09 7.91 16.77
CA GLN A 122 -10.51 8.13 17.11
C GLN A 122 -10.86 7.86 18.57
N ASN A 123 -9.89 7.59 19.43
CA ASN A 123 -10.11 7.51 20.89
C ASN A 123 -9.27 8.53 21.65
N LYS A 124 -9.35 9.81 21.26
CA LYS A 124 -9.08 10.97 22.12
C LYS A 124 -9.75 12.21 21.55
#